data_AF-A0A340XX44-F1
#
_entry.id   AF-A0A340XX44-F1
#
_cell.length_a   1.000
_cell.length_b   1.000
_cell.length_c   1.000
_cell.angle_alpha   90.00
_cell.angle_beta   90.00
_cell.angle_gamma   90.00
#
_symmetry.space_group_name_H-M   'P 1'
#
loop_
_entity.id
_entity.type
_entity.pdbx_description
1 polymer ?
#
loop_
_entity_poly.entity_id
_entity_poly.type
_entity_poly.pdbx_seq_one_letter_code
_entity_poly.pdbx_strand_id
1 'polypeptide(L)'
;MNNETTTLISLKEAMKRVDHKLQALEAQFKELDFTKDNLTQKFEHHSKTLANQAAQDELWTAVLSFKFTPMELNILYSYVIEVLIRLHTRVLEKLPDLMRGLPTLASILRRKVKNKRIRVVWESVLEEHGMQEGDITALCTFFVAHGNKAEHYIAKVRQMYIKDVNFMITNMVKNQALQDGLLKAVQVIEKGKAVRASEEQKSSLEELIPSAKS
;
A
#
# COMPACT_ATOMS: atom_id res chain seq x y z
N MET A 1 84.89 -12.06 3.47
CA MET A 1 83.53 -12.53 3.17
C MET A 1 82.50 -12.26 4.30
N ASN A 2 82.64 -11.20 5.12
CA ASN A 2 81.68 -10.92 6.20
C ASN A 2 80.68 -9.78 5.90
N ASN A 3 81.07 -8.79 5.09
CA ASN A 3 80.21 -7.64 4.80
C ASN A 3 79.06 -7.96 3.85
N GLU A 4 79.29 -8.79 2.83
CA GLU A 4 78.25 -9.21 1.86
C GLU A 4 77.15 -10.05 2.52
N THR A 5 77.52 -10.95 3.42
CA THR A 5 76.57 -11.77 4.17
C THR A 5 75.71 -10.88 5.09
N THR A 6 76.29 -9.84 5.67
CA THR A 6 75.61 -8.90 6.58
C THR A 6 74.63 -7.99 5.83
N THR A 7 74.99 -7.47 4.65
CA THR A 7 74.09 -6.66 3.82
C THR A 7 72.92 -7.47 3.25
N LEU A 8 73.15 -8.73 2.88
CA LEU A 8 72.11 -9.62 2.36
C LEU A 8 71.09 -10.00 3.45
N ILE A 9 71.55 -10.20 4.70
CA ILE A 9 70.67 -10.39 5.86
C ILE A 9 69.82 -9.13 6.10
N SER A 10 70.43 -7.94 6.08
CA SER A 10 69.71 -6.67 6.27
C SER A 10 68.63 -6.42 5.20
N LEU A 11 68.94 -6.72 3.94
CA LEU A 11 67.98 -6.63 2.84
C LEU A 11 66.81 -7.60 3.01
N LYS A 12 67.08 -8.84 3.42
CA LYS A 12 66.05 -9.85 3.69
C LYS A 12 65.11 -9.44 4.82
N GLU A 13 65.65 -8.84 5.87
CA GLU A 13 64.85 -8.28 6.96
C GLU A 13 64.01 -7.07 6.51
N ALA A 14 64.57 -6.20 5.67
CA ALA A 14 63.83 -5.08 5.09
C ALA A 14 62.67 -5.56 4.21
N MET A 15 62.89 -6.55 3.34
CA MET A 15 61.83 -7.17 2.54
C MET A 15 60.74 -7.77 3.41
N LYS A 16 61.10 -8.52 4.47
CA LYS A 16 60.12 -9.04 5.43
C LYS A 16 59.30 -7.90 6.05
N ARG A 17 59.92 -6.82 6.51
CA ARG A 17 59.19 -5.67 7.08
C ARG A 17 58.24 -5.03 6.09
N VAL A 18 58.63 -4.92 4.82
CA VAL A 18 57.75 -4.38 3.75
C VAL A 18 56.58 -5.31 3.49
N ASP A 19 56.82 -6.62 3.40
CA ASP A 19 55.77 -7.63 3.19
C ASP A 19 54.73 -7.62 4.32
N HIS A 20 55.17 -7.59 5.58
CA HIS A 20 54.25 -7.49 6.73
C HIS A 20 53.44 -6.19 6.70
N LYS A 21 54.05 -5.06 6.31
CA LYS A 21 53.33 -3.79 6.14
C LYS A 21 52.30 -3.84 5.02
N LEU A 22 52.63 -4.51 3.92
CA LEU A 22 51.72 -4.67 2.77
C LEU A 22 50.53 -5.54 3.16
N GLN A 23 50.76 -6.65 3.86
CA GLN A 23 49.69 -7.50 4.40
C GLN A 23 48.80 -6.76 5.41
N ALA A 24 49.40 -5.97 6.31
CA ALA A 24 48.64 -5.14 7.24
C ALA A 24 47.78 -4.09 6.52
N LEU A 25 48.33 -3.46 5.48
CA LEU A 25 47.60 -2.49 4.67
C LEU A 25 46.47 -3.14 3.88
N GLU A 26 46.69 -4.33 3.32
CA GLU A 26 45.66 -5.11 2.63
C GLU A 26 44.51 -5.49 3.58
N ALA A 27 44.83 -5.91 4.80
CA ALA A 27 43.82 -6.18 5.82
C ALA A 27 43.00 -4.93 6.17
N GLN A 28 43.66 -3.77 6.31
CA GLN A 28 42.97 -2.49 6.56
C GLN A 28 42.07 -2.09 5.39
N PHE A 29 42.50 -2.27 4.13
CA PHE A 29 41.65 -2.00 2.97
C PHE A 29 40.43 -2.92 2.93
N LYS A 30 40.59 -4.21 3.23
CA LYS A 30 39.46 -5.15 3.33
C LYS A 30 38.46 -4.76 4.42
N GLU A 31 38.95 -4.33 5.58
CA GLU A 31 38.10 -3.84 6.67
C GLU A 31 37.36 -2.55 6.27
N LEU A 32 38.05 -1.64 5.56
CA LEU A 32 37.46 -0.41 5.06
C LEU A 32 36.37 -0.68 4.02
N ASP A 33 36.61 -1.59 3.08
CA ASP A 33 35.62 -1.99 2.07
C ASP A 33 34.39 -2.62 2.73
N PHE A 34 34.58 -3.53 3.70
CA PHE A 34 33.48 -4.09 4.46
C PHE A 34 32.67 -3.01 5.20
N THR A 35 33.35 -2.05 5.81
CA THR A 35 32.71 -0.95 6.54
C THR A 35 31.92 -0.04 5.59
N LYS A 36 32.49 0.26 4.42
CA LYS A 36 31.85 1.05 3.36
C LYS A 36 30.56 0.38 2.87
N ASP A 37 30.60 -0.92 2.60
CA ASP A 37 29.44 -1.66 2.12
C ASP A 37 28.31 -1.69 3.17
N ASN A 38 28.67 -1.95 4.43
CA ASN A 38 27.73 -1.89 5.55
C ASN A 38 27.10 -0.50 5.72
N LEU A 39 27.90 0.57 5.62
CA LEU A 39 27.40 1.95 5.70
C LEU A 39 26.48 2.28 4.54
N THR A 40 26.82 1.83 3.32
CA THR A 40 26.00 2.04 2.12
C THR A 40 24.65 1.34 2.26
N GLN A 41 24.63 0.10 2.72
CA GLN A 41 23.39 -0.64 2.96
C GLN A 41 22.50 0.05 4.02
N LYS A 42 23.09 0.52 5.12
CA LYS A 42 22.35 1.26 6.16
C LYS A 42 21.79 2.58 5.62
N PHE A 43 22.58 3.33 4.85
CA PHE A 43 22.14 4.59 4.26
C PHE A 43 20.98 4.37 3.28
N GLU A 44 21.06 3.34 2.44
CA GLU A 44 19.97 3.00 1.52
C GLU A 44 18.68 2.63 2.26
N HIS A 45 18.79 1.83 3.34
CA HIS A 45 17.64 1.49 4.17
C HIS A 45 17.00 2.73 4.81
N HIS A 46 17.81 3.62 5.38
CA HIS A 46 17.32 4.87 5.97
C HIS A 46 16.74 5.82 4.93
N SER A 47 17.34 5.93 3.75
CA SER A 47 16.83 6.73 2.65
C SER A 47 15.44 6.26 2.21
N LYS A 48 15.25 4.94 2.03
CA LYS A 48 13.92 4.35 1.73
C LYS A 48 12.91 4.63 2.83
N THR A 49 13.32 4.51 4.09
CA THR A 49 12.45 4.78 5.25
C THR A 49 12.00 6.25 5.29
N LEU A 50 12.93 7.19 5.08
CA LEU A 50 12.64 8.61 5.05
C LEU A 50 11.73 8.99 3.88
N ALA A 51 11.96 8.44 2.69
CA ALA A 51 11.10 8.67 1.53
C ALA A 51 9.66 8.17 1.78
N ASN A 52 9.51 7.00 2.39
CA ASN A 52 8.20 6.47 2.77
C ASN A 52 7.50 7.34 3.81
N GLN A 53 8.23 7.82 4.82
CA GLN A 53 7.69 8.73 5.85
C GLN A 53 7.24 10.05 5.21
N ALA A 54 8.06 10.64 4.36
CA ALA A 54 7.72 11.89 3.66
C ALA A 54 6.46 11.73 2.80
N ALA A 55 6.32 10.61 2.08
CA ALA A 55 5.10 10.32 1.31
C ALA A 55 3.86 10.15 2.19
N GLN A 56 4.00 9.51 3.37
CA GLN A 56 2.90 9.39 4.34
C GLN A 56 2.53 10.76 4.92
N ASP A 57 3.51 11.58 5.29
CA ASP A 57 3.29 12.91 5.85
C ASP A 57 2.61 13.83 4.83
N GLU A 58 3.00 13.76 3.56
CA GLU A 58 2.35 14.48 2.47
C GLU A 58 0.90 14.05 2.31
N LEU A 59 0.62 12.73 2.31
CA LEU A 59 -0.74 12.20 2.22
C LEU A 59 -1.61 12.65 3.41
N TRP A 60 -1.09 12.56 4.64
CA TRP A 60 -1.78 13.05 5.84
C TRP A 60 -2.06 14.54 5.76
N THR A 61 -1.08 15.33 5.36
CA THR A 61 -1.23 16.78 5.18
C THR A 61 -2.29 17.10 4.14
N ALA A 62 -2.29 16.38 3.01
CA ALA A 62 -3.31 16.52 1.98
C ALA A 62 -4.70 16.23 2.55
N VAL A 63 -4.90 15.07 3.18
CA VAL A 63 -6.18 14.66 3.77
C VAL A 63 -6.71 15.66 4.80
N LEU A 64 -5.83 16.22 5.66
CA LEU A 64 -6.21 17.15 6.71
C LEU A 64 -6.44 18.59 6.20
N SER A 65 -5.82 18.96 5.08
CA SER A 65 -5.92 20.31 4.51
C SER A 65 -7.18 20.53 3.65
N PHE A 66 -7.96 19.48 3.35
CA PHE A 66 -9.17 19.64 2.56
C PHE A 66 -10.21 20.51 3.25
N LYS A 67 -10.75 21.44 2.46
CA LYS A 67 -11.90 22.26 2.81
C LYS A 67 -13.14 21.75 2.11
N PHE A 68 -13.50 20.50 2.35
CA PHE A 68 -14.79 19.98 1.93
C PHE A 68 -15.89 20.64 2.77
N THR A 69 -17.00 20.97 2.13
CA THR A 69 -18.25 21.16 2.85
C THR A 69 -18.61 19.85 3.57
N PRO A 70 -19.37 19.89 4.69
CA PRO A 70 -19.84 18.68 5.35
C PRO A 70 -20.55 17.71 4.40
N MET A 71 -21.30 18.25 3.43
CA MET A 71 -22.01 17.50 2.41
C MET A 71 -21.07 16.71 1.48
N GLU A 72 -20.06 17.38 0.91
CA GLU A 72 -19.06 16.74 0.04
C GLU A 72 -18.24 15.70 0.81
N LEU A 73 -17.89 16.00 2.06
CA LEU A 73 -17.17 15.10 2.94
C LEU A 73 -17.97 13.81 3.18
N ASN A 74 -19.26 13.94 3.53
CA ASN A 74 -20.14 12.80 3.78
C ASN A 74 -20.30 11.92 2.53
N ILE A 75 -20.39 12.50 1.33
CA ILE A 75 -20.45 11.75 0.08
C ILE A 75 -19.18 10.93 -0.14
N LEU A 76 -18.00 11.56 -0.04
CA LEU A 76 -16.72 10.87 -0.22
C LEU A 76 -16.51 9.78 0.82
N TYR A 77 -16.79 10.10 2.08
CA TYR A 77 -16.73 9.15 3.19
C TYR A 77 -17.62 7.93 2.96
N SER A 78 -18.80 8.13 2.38
CA SER A 78 -19.71 7.04 2.07
C SER A 78 -19.16 6.09 1.01
N TYR A 79 -18.50 6.60 -0.04
CA TYR A 79 -17.79 5.75 -1.00
C TYR A 79 -16.63 5.00 -0.35
N VAL A 80 -15.84 5.69 0.49
CA VAL A 80 -14.70 5.09 1.21
C VAL A 80 -15.19 3.93 2.07
N ILE A 81 -16.18 4.14 2.95
CA ILE A 81 -16.74 3.08 3.79
C ILE A 81 -17.24 1.91 2.96
N GLU A 82 -18.05 2.16 1.93
CA GLU A 82 -18.65 1.08 1.16
C GLU A 82 -17.59 0.22 0.47
N VAL A 83 -16.49 0.82 -0.01
CA VAL A 83 -15.39 0.08 -0.63
C VAL A 83 -14.62 -0.73 0.41
N LEU A 84 -14.31 -0.15 1.57
CA LEU A 84 -13.61 -0.87 2.63
C LEU A 84 -14.44 -2.07 3.13
N ILE A 85 -15.77 -1.91 3.25
CA ILE A 85 -16.69 -2.99 3.56
C ILE A 85 -16.68 -4.03 2.44
N ARG A 86 -16.80 -3.62 1.17
CA ARG A 86 -16.83 -4.54 0.03
C ARG A 86 -15.57 -5.40 -0.05
N LEU A 87 -14.40 -4.80 0.14
CA LEU A 87 -13.12 -5.50 0.16
C LEU A 87 -13.04 -6.49 1.32
N HIS A 88 -13.48 -6.07 2.52
CA HIS A 88 -13.54 -6.96 3.69
C HIS A 88 -14.45 -8.16 3.44
N THR A 89 -15.69 -7.92 3.00
CA THR A 89 -16.65 -8.98 2.67
C THR A 89 -16.08 -9.94 1.63
N ARG A 90 -15.47 -9.42 0.56
CA ARG A 90 -14.91 -10.25 -0.52
C ARG A 90 -13.77 -11.14 -0.04
N VAL A 91 -12.93 -10.65 0.88
CA VAL A 91 -11.89 -11.48 1.52
C VAL A 91 -12.52 -12.59 2.36
N LEU A 92 -13.59 -12.30 3.10
CA LEU A 92 -14.28 -13.30 3.92
C LEU A 92 -14.96 -14.38 3.08
N GLU A 93 -15.55 -14.02 1.95
CA GLU A 93 -16.11 -14.98 0.98
C GLU A 93 -15.05 -15.96 0.47
N LYS A 94 -13.82 -15.49 0.26
CA LYS A 94 -12.68 -16.34 -0.16
C LYS A 94 -11.99 -17.08 0.98
N LEU A 95 -12.19 -16.66 2.23
CA LEU A 95 -11.58 -17.24 3.44
C LEU A 95 -12.64 -17.50 4.53
N PRO A 96 -13.66 -18.34 4.23
CA PRO A 96 -14.78 -18.54 5.14
C PRO A 96 -14.35 -19.13 6.49
N ASP A 97 -13.31 -19.97 6.50
CA ASP A 97 -12.75 -20.58 7.69
C ASP A 97 -12.07 -19.58 8.64
N LEU A 98 -11.65 -18.41 8.13
CA LEU A 98 -10.97 -17.37 8.90
C LEU A 98 -11.90 -16.22 9.32
N MET A 99 -13.21 -16.30 9.05
CA MET A 99 -14.18 -15.23 9.36
C MET A 99 -14.09 -14.74 10.82
N ARG A 100 -14.06 -15.65 11.79
CA ARG A 100 -13.94 -15.30 13.22
C ARG A 100 -12.62 -14.58 13.55
N GLY A 101 -11.56 -14.87 12.80
CA GLY A 101 -10.25 -14.26 12.96
C GLY A 101 -10.10 -12.92 12.22
N LEU A 102 -11.05 -12.59 11.34
CA LEU A 102 -10.98 -11.42 10.46
C LEU A 102 -12.21 -10.51 10.62
N PRO A 103 -12.52 -10.03 11.83
CA PRO A 103 -13.75 -9.27 12.08
C PRO A 103 -13.80 -7.91 11.36
N THR A 104 -12.66 -7.35 10.97
CA THR A 104 -12.57 -6.02 10.34
C THR A 104 -11.51 -5.99 9.25
N LEU A 105 -11.57 -4.99 8.35
CA LEU A 105 -10.50 -4.76 7.38
C LEU A 105 -9.14 -4.55 8.05
N ALA A 106 -9.09 -3.83 9.19
CA ALA A 106 -7.86 -3.64 9.95
C ALA A 106 -7.24 -4.97 10.42
N SER A 107 -8.06 -5.96 10.76
CA SER A 107 -7.56 -7.31 11.12
C SER A 107 -6.95 -8.04 9.92
N ILE A 108 -7.48 -7.87 8.72
CA ILE A 108 -6.89 -8.36 7.46
C ILE A 108 -5.53 -7.69 7.23
N LEU A 109 -5.49 -6.36 7.26
CA LEU A 109 -4.28 -5.57 7.01
C LEU A 109 -3.16 -5.89 8.01
N ARG A 110 -3.50 -6.17 9.27
CA ARG A 110 -2.54 -6.59 10.30
C ARG A 110 -2.04 -8.01 10.06
N ARG A 111 -2.93 -8.95 9.73
CA ARG A 111 -2.58 -10.39 9.64
C ARG A 111 -1.92 -10.78 8.32
N LYS A 112 -2.17 -10.06 7.22
CA LYS A 112 -1.56 -10.33 5.90
C LYS A 112 -0.04 -10.29 5.92
N VAL A 113 0.57 -9.52 6.83
CA VAL A 113 2.04 -9.44 6.96
C VAL A 113 2.65 -10.79 7.37
N LYS A 114 1.96 -11.57 8.20
CA LYS A 114 2.46 -12.83 8.75
C LYS A 114 1.80 -14.06 8.11
N ASN A 115 0.61 -13.92 7.55
CA ASN A 115 -0.15 -15.02 6.98
C ASN A 115 -0.19 -14.93 5.44
N LYS A 116 0.56 -15.84 4.78
CA LYS A 116 0.66 -15.90 3.32
C LYS A 116 -0.69 -16.11 2.64
N ARG A 117 -1.59 -16.92 3.23
CA ARG A 117 -2.92 -17.19 2.64
C ARG A 117 -3.79 -15.94 2.63
N ILE A 118 -3.78 -15.18 3.73
CA ILE A 118 -4.49 -13.89 3.81
C ILE A 118 -3.89 -12.91 2.79
N ARG A 119 -2.56 -12.84 2.68
CA ARG A 119 -1.89 -11.95 1.73
C ARG A 119 -2.28 -12.24 0.28
N VAL A 120 -2.21 -13.50 -0.16
CA VAL A 120 -2.55 -13.89 -1.53
C VAL A 120 -4.01 -13.58 -1.85
N VAL A 121 -4.93 -13.88 -0.93
CA VAL A 121 -6.34 -13.55 -1.13
C VAL A 121 -6.55 -12.04 -1.17
N TRP A 122 -5.91 -11.30 -0.28
CA TRP A 122 -5.98 -9.84 -0.26
C TRP A 122 -5.49 -9.22 -1.58
N GLU A 123 -4.32 -9.62 -2.07
CA GLU A 123 -3.76 -9.18 -3.36
C GLU A 123 -4.72 -9.50 -4.52
N SER A 124 -5.27 -10.72 -4.55
CA SER A 124 -6.26 -11.12 -5.55
C SER A 124 -7.54 -10.29 -5.48
N VAL A 125 -8.03 -9.96 -4.28
CA VAL A 125 -9.23 -9.13 -4.12
C VAL A 125 -8.96 -7.69 -4.56
N LEU A 126 -7.77 -7.15 -4.32
CA LEU A 126 -7.39 -5.84 -4.82
C LEU A 126 -7.33 -5.82 -6.36
N GLU A 127 -6.72 -6.85 -6.95
CA GLU A 127 -6.65 -7.00 -8.41
C GLU A 127 -8.04 -7.11 -9.05
N GLU A 128 -8.96 -7.89 -8.46
CA GLU A 128 -10.37 -7.98 -8.90
C GLU A 128 -11.06 -6.61 -8.98
N HIS A 129 -10.67 -5.69 -8.11
CA HIS A 129 -11.25 -4.34 -8.03
C HIS A 129 -10.39 -3.27 -8.72
N GLY A 130 -9.28 -3.64 -9.37
CA GLY A 130 -8.34 -2.70 -10.01
C GLY A 130 -7.61 -1.79 -9.02
N MET A 131 -7.49 -2.22 -7.77
CA MET A 131 -6.89 -1.45 -6.67
C MET A 131 -5.49 -1.96 -6.33
N GLN A 132 -4.70 -1.08 -5.71
CA GLN A 132 -3.36 -1.34 -5.20
C GLN A 132 -3.30 -0.99 -3.70
N GLU A 133 -2.25 -1.45 -3.01
CA GLU A 133 -2.06 -1.15 -1.58
C GLU A 133 -1.96 0.35 -1.28
N GLY A 134 -1.41 1.13 -2.23
CA GLY A 134 -1.36 2.59 -2.13
C GLY A 134 -2.77 3.20 -2.06
N ASP A 135 -3.70 2.70 -2.87
CA ASP A 135 -5.10 3.15 -2.88
C ASP A 135 -5.76 2.88 -1.51
N ILE A 136 -5.53 1.68 -0.95
CA ILE A 136 -6.10 1.31 0.35
C ILE A 136 -5.50 2.14 1.46
N THR A 137 -4.19 2.42 1.39
CA THR A 137 -3.53 3.31 2.35
C THR A 137 -4.17 4.70 2.30
N ALA A 138 -4.39 5.27 1.11
CA ALA A 138 -5.06 6.56 0.96
C ALA A 138 -6.49 6.57 1.51
N LEU A 139 -7.28 5.54 1.20
CA LEU A 139 -8.66 5.40 1.69
C LEU A 139 -8.72 5.20 3.21
N CYS A 140 -7.81 4.41 3.79
CA CYS A 140 -7.71 4.24 5.23
C CYS A 140 -7.30 5.54 5.93
N THR A 141 -6.34 6.29 5.37
CA THR A 141 -5.96 7.61 5.90
C THR A 141 -7.14 8.57 5.88
N PHE A 142 -7.89 8.62 4.78
CA PHE A 142 -9.11 9.43 4.67
C PHE A 142 -10.16 9.02 5.72
N PHE A 143 -10.42 7.72 5.84
CA PHE A 143 -11.37 7.18 6.82
C PHE A 143 -10.98 7.56 8.25
N VAL A 144 -9.71 7.42 8.62
CA VAL A 144 -9.23 7.76 9.98
C VAL A 144 -9.31 9.26 10.24
N ALA A 145 -8.95 10.10 9.26
CA ALA A 145 -8.94 11.55 9.43
C ALA A 145 -10.34 12.14 9.61
N HIS A 146 -11.35 11.58 8.94
CA HIS A 146 -12.68 12.19 8.83
C HIS A 146 -13.81 11.37 9.44
N GLY A 147 -13.56 10.12 9.85
CA GLY A 147 -14.62 9.19 10.27
C GLY A 147 -15.37 9.57 11.54
N ASN A 148 -14.80 10.42 12.39
CA ASN A 148 -15.50 10.94 13.58
C ASN A 148 -16.43 12.13 13.28
N LYS A 149 -16.33 12.73 12.09
CA LYS A 149 -17.10 13.92 11.68
C LYS A 149 -18.10 13.62 10.57
N ALA A 150 -17.91 12.50 9.86
CA ALA A 150 -18.65 12.21 8.66
C ALA A 150 -19.84 11.27 8.91
N GLU A 151 -20.93 11.54 8.21
CA GLU A 151 -22.14 10.72 8.18
C GLU A 151 -22.18 9.87 6.91
N HIS A 152 -22.76 8.66 7.02
CA HIS A 152 -22.93 7.78 5.88
C HIS A 152 -24.22 8.12 5.12
N TYR A 153 -24.10 8.42 3.83
CA TYR A 153 -25.18 8.62 2.88
C TYR A 153 -25.32 7.44 1.93
N ILE A 154 -26.53 6.88 1.92
CA ILE A 154 -26.92 5.82 1.00
C ILE A 154 -26.91 6.30 -0.46
N ALA A 155 -26.79 5.36 -1.40
CA ALA A 155 -26.67 5.62 -2.84
C ALA A 155 -27.63 6.68 -3.40
N LYS A 156 -28.94 6.58 -3.09
CA LYS A 156 -29.97 7.49 -3.59
C LYS A 156 -29.72 8.94 -3.15
N VAL A 157 -29.29 9.10 -1.90
CA VAL A 157 -29.00 10.41 -1.30
C VAL A 157 -27.77 11.02 -1.98
N ARG A 158 -26.69 10.24 -2.17
CA ARG A 158 -25.47 10.73 -2.85
C ARG A 158 -25.74 11.30 -4.24
N GLN A 159 -26.53 10.59 -5.07
CA GLN A 159 -26.86 11.00 -6.43
C GLN A 159 -27.73 12.26 -6.50
N MET A 160 -28.56 12.50 -5.48
CA MET A 160 -29.41 13.69 -5.41
C MET A 160 -28.58 14.97 -5.22
N TYR A 161 -27.47 14.88 -4.49
CA TYR A 161 -26.65 16.03 -4.12
C TYR A 161 -25.50 16.32 -5.09
N ILE A 162 -24.85 15.29 -5.62
CA ILE A 162 -23.73 15.46 -6.56
C ILE A 162 -23.93 14.55 -7.76
N LYS A 163 -24.20 15.16 -8.91
CA LYS A 163 -24.37 14.47 -10.19
C LYS A 163 -23.06 13.93 -10.75
N ASP A 164 -21.93 14.60 -10.49
CA ASP A 164 -20.60 14.19 -10.93
C ASP A 164 -19.57 14.25 -9.80
N VAL A 165 -19.46 13.15 -9.06
CA VAL A 165 -18.51 12.99 -7.96
C VAL A 165 -17.07 12.91 -8.48
N ASN A 166 -16.86 12.38 -9.69
CA ASN A 166 -15.53 12.28 -10.27
C ASN A 166 -14.95 13.67 -10.54
N PHE A 167 -15.75 14.56 -11.13
CA PHE A 167 -15.35 15.95 -11.36
C PHE A 167 -15.00 16.68 -10.06
N MET A 168 -15.79 16.47 -9.00
CA MET A 168 -15.49 17.03 -7.67
C MET A 168 -14.13 16.53 -7.15
N ILE A 169 -13.87 15.22 -7.22
CA ILE A 169 -12.60 14.64 -6.77
C ILE A 169 -11.43 15.21 -7.58
N THR A 170 -11.51 15.21 -8.92
CA THR A 170 -10.42 15.68 -9.78
C THR A 170 -10.08 17.15 -9.55
N ASN A 171 -11.08 17.98 -9.25
CA ASN A 171 -10.84 19.41 -9.03
C ASN A 171 -10.33 19.72 -7.62
N MET A 172 -10.88 19.08 -6.60
CA MET A 172 -10.62 19.43 -5.20
C MET A 172 -9.42 18.68 -4.61
N VAL A 173 -9.15 17.45 -5.07
CA VAL A 173 -8.10 16.59 -4.52
C VAL A 173 -6.82 16.78 -5.33
N LYS A 174 -5.81 17.45 -4.75
CA LYS A 174 -4.53 17.74 -5.42
C LYS A 174 -3.47 16.66 -5.25
N ASN A 175 -3.49 15.95 -4.12
CA ASN A 175 -2.57 14.83 -3.91
C ASN A 175 -3.01 13.65 -4.78
N GLN A 176 -2.10 13.20 -5.66
CA GLN A 176 -2.41 12.20 -6.68
C GLN A 176 -2.82 10.85 -6.08
N ALA A 177 -2.09 10.37 -5.07
CA ALA A 177 -2.38 9.08 -4.43
C ALA A 177 -3.78 9.05 -3.80
N LEU A 178 -4.18 10.15 -3.15
CA LEU A 178 -5.54 10.26 -2.62
C LEU A 178 -6.60 10.40 -3.71
N GLN A 179 -6.31 11.19 -4.75
CA GLN A 179 -7.24 11.37 -5.87
C GLN A 179 -7.54 10.03 -6.54
N ASP A 180 -6.50 9.26 -6.87
CA ASP A 180 -6.61 7.94 -7.50
C ASP A 180 -7.38 6.97 -6.61
N GLY A 181 -7.06 6.92 -5.32
CA GLY A 181 -7.76 6.07 -4.36
C GLY A 181 -9.26 6.38 -4.28
N LEU A 182 -9.63 7.67 -4.20
CA LEU A 182 -11.03 8.10 -4.16
C LEU A 182 -11.77 7.83 -5.47
N LEU A 183 -11.15 8.09 -6.62
CA LEU A 183 -11.75 7.82 -7.94
C LEU A 183 -11.99 6.32 -8.13
N LYS A 184 -11.01 5.47 -7.78
CA LYS A 184 -11.19 4.01 -7.81
C LYS A 184 -12.28 3.56 -6.87
N ALA A 185 -12.40 4.19 -5.69
CA ALA A 185 -13.47 3.87 -4.76
C ALA A 185 -14.86 4.12 -5.38
N VAL A 186 -15.05 5.28 -6.02
CA VAL A 186 -16.30 5.58 -6.76
C VAL A 186 -16.54 4.54 -7.86
N GLN A 187 -15.53 4.22 -8.66
CA GLN A 187 -15.65 3.24 -9.74
C GLN A 187 -16.07 1.85 -9.25
N VAL A 188 -15.46 1.37 -8.16
CA VAL A 188 -15.79 0.06 -7.56
C VAL A 188 -17.24 0.00 -7.11
N ILE A 189 -17.74 1.07 -6.49
CA ILE A 189 -19.12 1.12 -6.01
C ILE A 189 -20.11 1.23 -7.16
N GLU A 190 -19.89 2.15 -8.09
CA GLU A 190 -20.83 2.38 -9.19
C GLU A 190 -20.85 1.22 -10.20
N LYS A 191 -19.69 0.64 -10.57
CA LYS A 191 -19.66 -0.58 -11.42
C LYS A 191 -20.36 -1.75 -10.74
N GLY A 192 -20.16 -1.91 -9.44
CA GLY A 192 -20.81 -2.98 -8.69
C GLY A 192 -22.32 -2.83 -8.55
N LYS A 193 -22.88 -1.62 -8.72
CA LYS A 193 -24.33 -1.41 -8.83
C LYS A 193 -24.85 -1.79 -10.20
N ALA A 194 -24.14 -1.46 -11.28
CA ALA A 194 -24.55 -1.82 -12.64
C ALA A 194 -24.66 -3.35 -12.83
N VAL A 195 -23.76 -4.11 -12.21
CA VAL A 195 -23.81 -5.58 -12.22
C VAL A 195 -25.02 -6.10 -11.44
N ARG A 196 -25.26 -5.62 -10.20
CA ARG A 196 -26.43 -6.06 -9.41
C ARG A 196 -27.76 -5.66 -10.05
N ALA A 197 -27.85 -4.46 -10.63
CA ALA A 197 -29.05 -4.02 -11.34
C ALA A 197 -29.32 -4.87 -12.59
N SER A 198 -28.26 -5.33 -13.27
CA SER A 198 -28.40 -6.26 -14.40
C SER A 198 -28.81 -7.67 -13.94
N GLU A 199 -28.32 -8.14 -12.79
CA GLU A 199 -28.70 -9.43 -12.19
C GLU A 199 -30.14 -9.43 -11.69
N GLU A 200 -30.58 -8.37 -11.00
CA GLU A 200 -31.97 -8.18 -10.56
C GLU A 200 -32.95 -8.07 -11.73
N GLN A 201 -32.54 -7.43 -12.83
CA GLN A 201 -33.34 -7.39 -14.07
C GLN A 201 -33.42 -8.77 -14.75
N LYS A 202 -32.35 -9.57 -14.73
CA LYS A 202 -32.36 -10.92 -15.30
C LYS A 202 -33.22 -11.89 -14.48
N SER A 203 -33.17 -11.85 -13.14
CA SER A 203 -34.03 -12.68 -12.29
C SER A 203 -35.51 -12.33 -12.45
N SER A 204 -35.83 -11.04 -12.60
CA SER A 204 -37.19 -10.57 -12.86
C SER A 204 -37.74 -11.07 -14.22
N LEU A 205 -36.87 -11.26 -15.22
CA LEU A 205 -37.25 -11.78 -16.53
C LEU A 205 -37.44 -13.31 -16.52
N GLU A 206 -36.68 -14.06 -15.71
CA GLU A 206 -36.87 -15.50 -15.56
C GLU A 206 -38.14 -15.88 -14.79
N GLU A 207 -38.59 -15.04 -13.84
CA GLU A 207 -39.87 -15.24 -13.13
C GLU A 207 -41.12 -14.95 -14.00
N LEU A 208 -40.96 -14.26 -15.13
CA LEU A 208 -42.05 -13.90 -16.04
C LEU A 208 -42.30 -14.92 -17.16
N ILE A 209 -41.47 -15.97 -17.29
CA ILE A 209 -41.67 -17.01 -18.30
C ILE A 209 -42.49 -18.15 -17.67
N PRO A 210 -43.75 -18.39 -18.11
CA PRO A 210 -44.50 -19.54 -17.62
C PRO A 210 -43.79 -20.81 -18.05
N SER A 211 -43.45 -21.67 -17.08
CA SER A 211 -42.95 -23.02 -17.34
C SER A 211 -43.99 -23.78 -18.17
N ALA A 212 -43.74 -23.87 -19.48
CA ALA A 212 -44.48 -24.72 -20.39
C ALA A 212 -44.16 -26.17 -20.02
N LYS A 213 -45.03 -26.76 -19.20
CA LYS A 213 -45.04 -28.20 -18.97
C LYS A 213 -45.41 -28.90 -20.28
N SER A 214 -44.47 -29.67 -20.82
CA SER A 214 -44.75 -30.79 -21.73
C SER A 214 -44.78 -32.09 -20.95
#